data_AF-A0A1H8GES9-F1
#
_entry.id   AF-A0A1H8GES9-F1
#
_cell.length_a   1.000
_cell.length_b   1.000
_cell.length_c   1.000
_cell.angle_alpha   90.00
_cell.angle_beta   90.00
_cell.angle_gamma   90.00
#
_symmetry.space_group_name_H-M   'P 1'
#
loop_
_entity.id
_entity.type
_entity.pdbx_description
1 polymer ?
#
loop_
_entity_poly.entity_id
_entity_poly.type
_entity_poly.pdbx_seq_one_letter_code
_entity_poly.pdbx_strand_id
1 'polypeptide(L)'
;MAALSRRWWHNSLSGVHHVLTVAYFDRLGMRTSDVIKSYLGLLCLGMSDYDAVENFRRDKPFQQLLTLQKVPSAATLRQRLEKLAANDLQARTATWSTTLLSLIEAPITAETTHVCLDIDTFVMDNSNSKKEGVSRTYQKV
;
A
#
# COMPACT_ATOMS: atom_id res chain seq x y z
N MET A 1 -19.88 2.30 -38.60
CA MET A 1 -18.61 1.53 -38.64
C MET A 1 -17.42 2.16 -37.89
N ALA A 2 -17.60 3.22 -37.07
CA ALA A 2 -16.47 3.85 -36.34
C ALA A 2 -16.32 3.44 -34.86
N ALA A 3 -17.37 2.87 -34.23
CA ALA A 3 -17.38 2.54 -32.80
C ALA A 3 -16.64 1.23 -32.44
N LEU A 4 -16.55 0.29 -33.38
CA LEU A 4 -15.85 -0.99 -33.19
C LEU A 4 -14.32 -0.83 -33.20
N SER A 5 -13.80 0.19 -33.88
CA SER A 5 -12.36 0.47 -33.97
C SER A 5 -11.79 0.96 -32.63
N ARG A 6 -12.43 1.95 -31.99
CA ARG A 6 -11.91 2.53 -30.72
C ARG A 6 -11.88 1.54 -29.56
N ARG A 7 -12.89 0.66 -29.47
CA ARG A 7 -12.98 -0.37 -28.42
C ARG A 7 -11.91 -1.45 -28.60
N TRP A 8 -11.58 -1.79 -29.84
CA TRP A 8 -10.52 -2.75 -30.16
C TRP A 8 -9.12 -2.19 -29.83
N TRP A 9 -8.88 -0.90 -30.11
CA TRP A 9 -7.63 -0.21 -29.72
C TRP A 9 -7.43 -0.09 -28.21
N HIS A 10 -8.48 0.26 -27.44
CA HIS A 10 -8.39 0.36 -25.97
C HIS A 10 -8.17 -1.01 -25.31
N ASN A 11 -8.86 -2.05 -25.78
CA ASN A 11 -8.70 -3.40 -25.23
C ASN A 11 -7.33 -4.01 -25.57
N SER A 12 -6.77 -3.68 -26.74
CA SER A 12 -5.45 -4.16 -27.16
C SER A 12 -4.32 -3.52 -26.34
N LEU A 13 -4.39 -2.21 -26.07
CA LEU A 13 -3.44 -1.52 -25.18
C LEU A 13 -3.52 -2.02 -23.74
N SER A 14 -4.73 -2.25 -23.20
CA SER A 14 -4.91 -2.77 -21.84
C SER A 14 -4.44 -4.22 -21.72
N GLY A 15 -4.62 -5.04 -22.76
CA GLY A 15 -4.11 -6.41 -22.82
C GLY A 15 -2.59 -6.48 -22.91
N VAL A 16 -1.98 -5.60 -23.71
CA VAL A 16 -0.52 -5.49 -23.84
C VAL A 16 0.11 -4.94 -22.54
N HIS A 17 -0.50 -3.95 -21.89
CA HIS A 17 -0.06 -3.50 -20.56
C HIS A 17 -0.21 -4.61 -19.51
N HIS A 18 -1.34 -5.32 -19.51
CA HIS A 18 -1.57 -6.41 -18.58
C HIS A 18 -0.56 -7.55 -18.80
N VAL A 19 -0.26 -7.93 -20.03
CA VAL A 19 0.70 -9.00 -20.35
C VAL A 19 2.15 -8.56 -20.10
N LEU A 20 2.53 -7.35 -20.51
CA LEU A 20 3.89 -6.82 -20.32
C LEU A 20 4.19 -6.43 -18.88
N THR A 21 3.20 -6.09 -18.05
CA THR A 21 3.44 -5.75 -16.63
C THR A 21 3.28 -6.98 -15.74
N VAL A 22 2.29 -7.85 -15.98
CA VAL A 22 2.05 -9.00 -15.09
C VAL A 22 3.08 -10.12 -15.29
N ALA A 23 3.35 -10.52 -16.54
CA ALA A 23 4.25 -11.63 -16.82
C ALA A 23 5.74 -11.23 -16.72
N TYR A 24 6.09 -9.98 -17.00
CA TYR A 24 7.47 -9.49 -16.93
C TYR A 24 7.96 -9.43 -15.47
N PHE A 25 7.16 -8.89 -14.55
CA PHE A 25 7.60 -8.76 -13.17
C PHE A 25 7.55 -10.07 -12.39
N ASP A 26 6.61 -10.99 -12.70
CA ASP A 26 6.65 -12.35 -12.13
C ASP A 26 7.85 -13.15 -12.64
N ARG A 27 8.35 -12.85 -13.85
CA ARG A 27 9.64 -13.37 -14.36
C ARG A 27 10.88 -12.69 -13.76
N LEU A 28 10.77 -11.50 -13.17
CA LEU A 28 11.90 -10.77 -12.55
C LEU A 28 12.29 -11.30 -11.15
N GLY A 29 11.63 -12.33 -10.63
CA GLY A 29 12.09 -13.08 -9.45
C GLY A 29 11.97 -12.35 -8.11
N MET A 30 11.19 -11.26 -8.03
CA MET A 30 10.98 -10.53 -6.78
C MET A 30 9.77 -11.08 -6.02
N ARG A 31 9.98 -11.40 -4.74
CA ARG A 31 8.94 -11.96 -3.88
C ARG A 31 7.92 -10.88 -3.49
N THR A 32 6.65 -11.24 -3.46
CA THR A 32 5.58 -10.38 -2.94
C THR A 32 5.85 -9.95 -1.49
N SER A 33 6.47 -10.82 -0.69
CA SER A 33 6.89 -10.49 0.69
C SER A 33 7.83 -9.30 0.73
N ASP A 34 8.75 -9.18 -0.23
CA ASP A 34 9.74 -8.10 -0.24
C ASP A 34 9.07 -6.76 -0.55
N VAL A 35 8.08 -6.77 -1.45
CA VAL A 35 7.27 -5.59 -1.78
C VAL A 35 6.49 -5.12 -0.55
N ILE A 36 5.74 -6.02 0.09
CA ILE A 36 4.88 -5.68 1.23
C ILE A 36 5.73 -5.21 2.43
N LYS A 37 6.79 -5.94 2.77
CA LYS A 37 7.65 -5.58 3.90
C LYS A 37 8.42 -4.28 3.65
N SER A 38 8.86 -4.03 2.42
CA SER A 38 9.54 -2.75 2.09
C SER A 38 8.59 -1.58 2.29
N TYR A 39 7.35 -1.66 1.79
CA TYR A 39 6.38 -0.59 1.98
C TYR A 39 5.97 -0.43 3.45
N LEU A 40 5.76 -1.54 4.17
CA LEU A 40 5.50 -1.50 5.61
C LEU A 40 6.65 -0.81 6.37
N GLY A 41 7.91 -1.11 6.03
CA GLY A 41 9.08 -0.45 6.61
C GLY A 41 9.09 1.06 6.36
N LEU A 42 8.73 1.51 5.15
CA LEU A 42 8.60 2.94 4.85
C LEU A 42 7.50 3.60 5.69
N LEU A 43 6.33 2.95 5.83
CA LEU A 43 5.25 3.44 6.67
C LEU A 43 5.65 3.55 8.14
N CYS A 44 6.41 2.59 8.67
CA CYS A 44 6.97 2.66 10.02
C CYS A 44 7.95 3.82 10.20
N LEU A 45 8.58 4.30 9.13
CA LEU A 45 9.45 5.48 9.13
C LEU A 45 8.69 6.79 8.84
N GLY A 46 7.36 6.75 8.70
CA GLY A 46 6.54 7.91 8.34
C GLY A 46 6.64 8.32 6.87
N MET A 47 7.18 7.47 6.00
CA MET A 47 7.35 7.73 4.57
C MET A 47 6.25 7.01 3.77
N SER A 48 5.23 7.75 3.31
CA SER A 48 4.12 7.19 2.52
C SER A 48 4.34 7.27 1.01
N ASP A 49 5.33 8.03 0.54
CA ASP A 49 5.67 8.12 -0.87
C ASP A 49 6.43 6.87 -1.33
N TYR A 50 6.03 6.30 -2.47
CA TYR A 50 6.72 5.15 -3.07
C TYR A 50 8.16 5.49 -3.46
N ASP A 51 8.44 6.73 -3.85
CA ASP A 51 9.78 7.17 -4.27
C ASP A 51 10.78 7.15 -3.10
N ALA A 52 10.30 7.21 -1.85
CA ALA A 52 11.14 7.12 -0.67
C ALA A 52 11.95 5.81 -0.60
N VAL A 53 11.46 4.73 -1.23
CA VAL A 53 12.17 3.45 -1.29
C VAL A 53 13.52 3.53 -2.00
N GLU A 54 13.70 4.49 -2.90
CA GLU A 54 14.94 4.64 -3.68
C GLU A 54 16.14 4.96 -2.78
N ASN A 55 15.90 5.68 -1.67
CA ASN A 55 16.91 5.97 -0.65
C ASN A 55 17.46 4.70 0.01
N PHE A 56 16.67 3.62 0.03
CA PHE A 56 17.02 2.36 0.71
C PHE A 56 17.53 1.27 -0.24
N ARG A 57 17.67 1.55 -1.54
CA ARG A 57 18.06 0.55 -2.56
C ARG A 57 19.40 -0.13 -2.31
N ARG A 58 20.30 0.55 -1.61
CA ARG A 58 21.63 0.04 -1.21
C ARG A 58 21.82 0.02 0.31
N ASP A 59 20.74 0.28 1.06
CA ASP A 59 20.76 0.26 2.52
C ASP A 59 20.71 -1.20 3.01
N LYS A 60 21.88 -1.70 3.43
CA LYS A 60 22.02 -3.07 3.96
C LYS A 60 21.23 -3.27 5.26
N PRO A 61 21.33 -2.39 6.28
CA PRO A 61 20.47 -2.46 7.46
C PRO A 61 18.98 -2.60 7.14
N PHE A 62 18.44 -1.75 6.28
CA PHE A 62 17.03 -1.81 5.88
C PHE A 62 16.67 -3.17 5.27
N GLN A 63 17.52 -3.66 4.37
CA GLN A 63 17.34 -4.96 3.74
C GLN A 63 17.37 -6.12 4.76
N GLN A 64 18.31 -6.09 5.70
CA GLN A 64 18.54 -7.15 6.68
C GLN A 64 17.44 -7.18 7.75
N LEU A 65 17.09 -6.03 8.32
CA LEU A 65 16.05 -5.91 9.35
C LEU A 65 14.70 -6.43 8.87
N LEU A 66 14.36 -6.14 7.61
CA LEU A 66 13.11 -6.59 6.99
C LEU A 66 13.23 -7.98 6.33
N THR A 67 14.41 -8.61 6.41
CA THR A 67 14.68 -9.93 5.83
C THR A 67 14.34 -10.00 4.33
N LEU A 68 14.70 -8.96 3.59
CA LEU A 68 14.39 -8.81 2.17
C LEU A 68 15.43 -9.53 1.31
N GLN A 69 14.99 -10.25 0.29
CA GLN A 69 15.92 -10.74 -0.74
C GLN A 69 16.42 -9.57 -1.60
N LYS A 70 15.55 -8.61 -1.92
CA LYS A 70 15.90 -7.41 -2.68
C LYS A 70 14.93 -6.26 -2.37
N VAL A 71 15.47 -5.06 -2.17
CA VAL A 71 14.65 -3.83 -2.06
C VAL A 71 14.05 -3.49 -3.44
N PRO A 72 12.72 -3.31 -3.58
CA PRO A 72 12.08 -2.94 -4.84
C PRO A 72 12.48 -1.54 -5.30
N SER A 73 12.34 -1.25 -6.60
CA SER A 73 12.31 0.15 -7.06
C SER A 73 10.94 0.75 -6.79
N ALA A 74 10.84 2.08 -6.77
CA ALA A 74 9.57 2.80 -6.59
C ALA A 74 8.52 2.35 -7.61
N ALA A 75 8.90 2.24 -8.88
CA ALA A 75 8.04 1.73 -9.95
C ALA A 75 7.55 0.29 -9.68
N THR A 76 8.45 -0.59 -9.21
CA THR A 76 8.09 -1.99 -8.91
C THR A 76 7.14 -2.04 -7.71
N LEU A 77 7.43 -1.26 -6.67
CA LEU A 77 6.64 -1.16 -5.45
C LEU A 77 5.20 -0.74 -5.77
N ARG A 78 5.06 0.38 -6.50
CA ARG A 78 3.76 0.91 -6.92
C ARG A 78 2.97 -0.09 -7.76
N GLN A 79 3.55 -0.60 -8.85
CA GLN A 79 2.85 -1.51 -9.76
C GLN A 79 2.42 -2.81 -9.07
N ARG A 80 3.26 -3.36 -8.18
CA ARG A 80 2.95 -4.58 -7.43
C ARG A 80 1.86 -4.35 -6.39
N LEU A 81 1.90 -3.25 -5.66
CA LEU A 81 0.87 -2.90 -4.68
C LEU A 81 -0.47 -2.59 -5.35
N GLU A 82 -0.48 -1.86 -6.48
CA GLU A 82 -1.70 -1.63 -7.28
C GLU A 82 -2.29 -2.95 -7.76
N LYS A 83 -1.46 -3.87 -8.25
CA LYS A 83 -1.91 -5.22 -8.65
C LYS A 83 -2.49 -5.99 -7.47
N LEU A 84 -1.87 -5.92 -6.29
CA LEU A 84 -2.40 -6.57 -5.09
C LEU A 84 -3.74 -5.96 -4.69
N ALA A 85 -3.86 -4.63 -4.68
CA ALA A 85 -5.09 -3.92 -4.37
C ALA A 85 -6.23 -4.33 -5.31
N ALA A 86 -5.96 -4.47 -6.61
CA ALA A 86 -6.94 -4.98 -7.59
C ALA A 86 -7.34 -6.44 -7.37
N ASN A 87 -6.56 -7.22 -6.61
CA ASN A 87 -6.81 -8.63 -6.27
C ASN A 87 -7.28 -8.80 -4.82
N ASP A 88 -8.09 -7.86 -4.35
CA ASP A 88 -8.76 -7.90 -3.04
C ASP A 88 -7.80 -7.97 -1.85
N LEU A 89 -6.71 -7.20 -1.93
CA LEU A 89 -5.76 -7.06 -0.81
C LEU A 89 -6.48 -6.64 0.47
N GLN A 90 -7.45 -5.73 0.39
CA GLN A 90 -8.16 -5.23 1.57
C GLN A 90 -8.85 -6.34 2.35
N ALA A 91 -9.58 -7.25 1.70
CA ALA A 91 -10.19 -8.37 2.40
C ALA A 91 -9.14 -9.30 3.04
N ARG A 92 -8.00 -9.50 2.36
CA ARG A 92 -6.89 -10.32 2.87
C ARG A 92 -6.15 -9.68 4.04
N THR A 93 -6.12 -8.35 4.12
CA THR A 93 -5.37 -7.60 5.14
C THR A 93 -6.24 -7.01 6.23
N ALA A 94 -7.57 -7.14 6.15
CA ALA A 94 -8.50 -6.50 7.09
C ALA A 94 -8.22 -6.84 8.57
N THR A 95 -7.70 -8.03 8.84
CA THR A 95 -7.38 -8.51 10.19
C THR A 95 -5.90 -8.38 10.55
N TRP A 96 -5.05 -7.84 9.66
CA TRP A 96 -3.61 -7.85 9.90
C TRP A 96 -3.20 -6.97 11.07
N SER A 97 -3.82 -5.80 11.24
CA SER A 97 -3.53 -4.93 12.38
C SER A 97 -3.81 -5.64 13.71
N THR A 98 -4.97 -6.29 13.86
CA THR A 98 -5.30 -7.03 15.08
C THR A 98 -4.41 -8.27 15.24
N THR A 99 -4.11 -8.97 14.15
CA THR A 99 -3.20 -10.13 14.18
C THR A 99 -1.80 -9.74 14.64
N LEU A 100 -1.25 -8.64 14.11
CA LEU A 100 0.06 -8.12 14.49
C LEU A 100 0.09 -7.70 15.96
N LEU A 101 -0.92 -6.96 16.42
CA LEU A 101 -1.03 -6.55 17.82
C LEU A 101 -1.09 -7.75 18.77
N SER A 102 -1.83 -8.80 18.41
CA SER A 102 -1.87 -10.05 19.18
C SER A 102 -0.54 -10.78 19.18
N LEU A 103 0.16 -10.85 18.03
CA LEU A 103 1.45 -11.55 17.91
C LEU A 103 2.57 -10.88 18.71
N ILE A 104 2.55 -9.55 18.81
CA ILE A 104 3.55 -8.81 19.60
C ILE A 104 3.17 -8.69 21.08
N GLU A 105 2.03 -9.27 21.48
CA GLU A 105 1.45 -9.11 22.81
C GLU A 105 1.38 -7.64 23.21
N ALA A 106 0.89 -6.79 22.29
CA ALA A 106 0.89 -5.35 22.46
C ALA A 106 0.23 -4.99 23.80
N PRO A 107 0.89 -4.21 24.67
CA PRO A 107 0.31 -3.84 25.95
C PRO A 107 -0.90 -2.93 25.70
N ILE A 108 -2.10 -3.45 25.91
CA ILE A 108 -3.34 -2.69 25.87
C ILE A 108 -3.66 -2.27 27.31
N THR A 109 -3.22 -1.08 27.69
CA THR A 109 -3.50 -0.53 29.03
C THR A 109 -4.88 0.13 29.03
N ALA A 110 -5.82 -0.43 29.81
CA ALA A 110 -7.08 0.22 30.10
C ALA A 110 -6.91 1.12 31.34
N GLU A 111 -7.40 2.36 31.26
CA GLU A 111 -7.41 3.30 32.41
C GLU A 111 -8.49 2.92 33.45
N THR A 112 -9.46 2.08 33.05
CA THR A 112 -10.42 1.42 33.96
C THR A 112 -11.14 0.30 33.18
N THR A 113 -12.18 0.65 32.43
CA THR A 113 -12.97 -0.25 31.56
C THR A 113 -12.84 0.08 30.08
N HIS A 114 -12.19 1.20 29.76
CA HIS A 114 -12.02 1.71 28.41
C HIS A 114 -10.53 1.84 28.08
N VAL A 115 -10.23 1.64 26.80
CA VAL A 115 -8.90 1.85 26.23
C VAL A 115 -8.93 3.21 25.55
N CYS A 116 -7.88 4.03 25.77
CA CYS A 116 -7.75 5.29 25.06
C CYS A 116 -7.52 5.00 23.57
N LEU A 117 -8.46 5.41 22.73
CA LEU A 117 -8.34 5.33 21.29
C LEU A 117 -7.78 6.66 20.78
N ASP A 118 -6.48 6.69 20.49
CA ASP A 118 -5.86 7.83 19.83
C ASP A 118 -6.26 7.82 18.35
N ILE A 119 -7.04 8.81 17.94
CA ILE A 119 -7.45 9.01 16.55
C ILE A 119 -6.75 10.28 16.09
N ASP A 120 -5.90 10.17 15.07
CA ASP A 120 -5.29 11.32 14.43
C ASP A 120 -6.38 12.33 14.04
N THR A 121 -6.33 13.53 14.63
CA THR A 121 -7.26 14.62 14.32
C THR A 121 -6.92 15.33 13.00
N PHE A 122 -6.10 14.71 12.15
CA PHE A 122 -5.66 15.31 10.91
C PHE A 122 -6.86 15.61 9.99
N VAL A 123 -7.06 16.90 9.73
CA VAL A 123 -8.17 17.37 8.90
C VAL A 123 -7.79 17.19 7.44
N MET A 124 -8.29 16.11 6.84
CA MET A 124 -8.12 15.87 5.41
C MET A 124 -9.13 16.67 4.60
N ASP A 125 -8.65 17.43 3.62
CA ASP A 125 -9.50 18.00 2.58
C ASP A 125 -10.09 16.87 1.72
N ASN A 126 -11.40 16.69 1.84
CA ASN A 126 -12.17 15.71 1.09
C ASN A 126 -13.09 16.37 0.04
N SER A 127 -12.89 17.66 -0.27
CA SER A 127 -13.72 18.42 -1.22
C SER A 127 -13.86 17.75 -2.60
N ASN A 128 -12.85 16.99 -3.03
CA ASN A 128 -12.82 16.27 -4.30
C ASN A 128 -13.01 14.74 -4.19
N SER A 129 -13.47 14.24 -3.03
CA SER A 129 -13.74 12.81 -2.84
C SER A 129 -15.24 12.54 -2.66
N LYS A 130 -15.68 11.30 -2.94
CA LYS A 130 -17.05 10.83 -2.70
C LYS A 130 -17.15 9.99 -1.42
N LYS A 131 -16.37 10.35 -0.40
CA LYS A 131 -16.31 9.58 0.84
C LYS A 131 -17.55 9.87 1.68
N GLU A 132 -18.26 8.82 2.09
CA GLU A 132 -19.42 8.96 2.96
C GLU A 132 -18.99 9.28 4.40
N GLY A 133 -19.84 9.98 5.16
CA GLY A 133 -19.60 10.28 6.58
C GLY A 133 -18.61 11.42 6.85
N VAL A 134 -18.20 12.18 5.83
CA VAL A 134 -17.36 13.38 6.02
C VAL A 134 -18.18 14.49 6.67
N SER A 135 -17.66 15.04 7.78
CA SER A 135 -18.27 16.17 8.50
C SER A 135 -17.23 17.27 8.78
N ARG A 136 -17.68 18.46 9.16
CA ARG A 136 -16.79 19.56 9.54
C ARG A 136 -16.04 19.20 10.82
N THR A 137 -14.75 19.52 10.87
CA THR A 137 -13.95 19.40 12.08
C THR A 137 -13.97 20.71 12.87
N TYR A 138 -13.51 20.68 14.13
CA TYR A 138 -13.44 21.86 14.99
C TYR A 138 -12.29 22.82 14.63
N GLN A 139 -11.43 22.44 13.69
CA GLN A 139 -10.32 23.27 13.23
C GLN A 139 -10.90 24.40 12.37
N LYS A 140 -10.84 25.63 12.89
CA LYS A 140 -11.19 26.83 12.12
C LYS A 140 -10.11 27.07 11.07
N VAL A 141 -10.54 27.31 9.83
CA VAL A 141 -9.69 27.82 8.74
C VAL A 141 -9.37 29.28 8.99
#